data_AF-A0AAP7JY01-F1
#
_entry.id   AF-A0AAP7JY01-F1
#
_cell.length_a   1.000
_cell.length_b   1.000
_cell.length_c   1.000
_cell.angle_alpha   90.00
_cell.angle_beta   90.00
_cell.angle_gamma   90.00
#
_symmetry.space_group_name_H-M   'P 1'
#
loop_
_entity.id
_entity.type
_entity.pdbx_description
1 polymer ?
#
loop_
_entity_poly.entity_id
_entity_poly.type
_entity_poly.pdbx_seq_one_letter_code
_entity_poly.pdbx_strand_id
1 'polypeptide(L)'
;IVKVDFTDLEDNRHVYMKGHVYPRKGYDPTDERIKALASVENKRNEQMIYVVNDKLTKKELVEIASVAGLQVDEKQTKAEIINAFESLE
;
A
#
# COMPACT_ATOMS: atom_id res chain seq x y z
N ILE A 1 -1.01 0.19 0.80
CA ILE A 1 -0.32 -0.74 1.74
C ILE A 1 1.14 -0.33 1.89
N VAL A 2 1.65 -0.25 3.11
CA VAL A 2 3.04 0.12 3.39
C VAL A 2 3.98 -1.02 3.02
N LYS A 3 4.97 -0.76 2.17
CA LYS A 3 5.96 -1.73 1.68
C LYS A 3 7.15 -1.87 2.63
N VAL A 4 7.62 -0.74 3.15
CA VAL A 4 8.75 -0.62 4.08
C VAL A 4 8.41 0.42 5.13
N ASP A 5 8.92 0.25 6.34
CA ASP A 5 8.70 1.20 7.43
C ASP A 5 9.20 2.59 7.04
N PHE A 6 8.39 3.61 7.33
CA PHE A 6 8.76 5.00 7.10
C PHE A 6 8.03 5.95 8.03
N THR A 7 8.62 7.14 8.18
CA THR A 7 8.00 8.28 8.86
C THR A 7 7.54 9.27 7.81
N ASP A 8 6.23 9.55 7.77
CA ASP A 8 5.68 10.54 6.85
C ASP A 8 5.76 11.94 7.45
N LEU A 9 6.65 12.76 6.91
CA LEU A 9 6.85 14.14 7.35
C LEU A 9 5.66 15.06 7.02
N GLU A 10 4.84 14.70 6.03
CA GLU A 10 3.64 15.44 5.61
C GLU A 10 2.38 14.97 6.35
N ASP A 11 2.44 13.84 7.08
CA ASP A 11 1.42 13.38 8.03
C ASP A 11 1.89 13.57 9.48
N ASN A 12 2.30 14.78 9.86
CA ASN A 12 2.71 15.11 11.24
C ASN A 12 3.80 14.19 11.84
N ARG A 13 4.70 13.65 11.00
CA ARG A 13 5.72 12.66 11.39
C ARG A 13 5.11 11.34 11.88
N HIS A 14 3.95 10.95 11.34
CA HIS A 14 3.35 9.66 11.63
C HIS A 14 4.26 8.51 11.16
N VAL A 15 4.34 7.45 11.96
CA VAL A 15 5.13 6.27 11.63
C VAL A 15 4.23 5.21 11.03
N TYR A 16 4.52 4.85 9.79
CA TYR A 16 3.86 3.78 9.06
C TYR A 16 4.74 2.53 9.11
N MET A 17 4.15 1.42 9.55
CA MET A 17 4.81 0.11 9.59
C MET A 17 4.41 -0.73 8.38
N LYS A 18 5.34 -1.56 7.90
CA LYS A 18 5.14 -2.49 6.79
C LYS A 18 3.87 -3.32 6.99
N GLY A 19 3.10 -3.45 5.93
CA GLY A 19 1.83 -4.18 5.91
C GLY A 19 0.61 -3.33 6.32
N HIS A 20 0.80 -2.18 6.97
CA HIS A 20 -0.32 -1.33 7.34
C HIS A 20 -0.98 -0.67 6.13
N VAL A 21 -2.24 -0.28 6.31
CA VAL A 21 -2.97 0.56 5.35
C VAL A 21 -2.34 1.95 5.33
N TYR A 22 -2.21 2.50 4.13
CA TYR A 22 -1.83 3.89 3.90
C TYR A 22 -2.82 4.46 2.87
N PRO A 23 -3.37 5.66 3.11
CA PRO A 23 -3.18 6.51 4.29
C PRO A 23 -3.91 5.97 5.54
N ARG A 24 -3.55 6.45 6.74
CA ARG A 24 -4.35 6.17 7.94
C ARG A 24 -5.68 6.93 7.90
N LYS A 25 -6.68 6.41 8.61
CA LYS A 25 -7.97 7.09 8.75
C LYS A 25 -7.82 8.54 9.24
N GLY A 26 -8.48 9.46 8.53
CA GLY A 26 -8.46 10.89 8.82
C GLY A 26 -7.24 11.65 8.29
N TYR A 27 -6.38 11.01 7.50
CA TYR A 27 -5.34 11.68 6.72
C TYR A 27 -5.64 11.54 5.23
N ASP A 28 -5.60 12.66 4.51
CA ASP A 28 -5.84 12.73 3.07
C ASP A 28 -4.59 13.30 2.37
N PRO A 29 -3.68 12.43 1.88
CA PRO A 29 -2.47 12.88 1.20
C PRO A 29 -2.78 13.41 -0.20
N THR A 30 -1.95 14.34 -0.68
CA THR A 30 -2.04 14.80 -2.07
C THR A 30 -1.66 13.69 -3.06
N ASP A 31 -2.14 13.80 -4.32
CA ASP A 31 -1.73 12.88 -5.39
C ASP A 31 -0.21 12.86 -5.60
N GLU A 32 0.44 14.02 -5.48
CA GLU A 32 1.90 14.14 -5.56
C GLU A 32 2.59 13.34 -4.47
N ARG A 33 2.05 13.38 -3.24
CA ARG A 33 2.57 12.61 -2.11
C ARG A 33 2.44 11.12 -2.35
N ILE A 34 1.27 10.66 -2.81
CA ILE A 34 1.04 9.26 -3.16
C ILE A 34 2.01 8.83 -4.25
N LYS A 35 2.20 9.62 -5.30
CA LYS A 35 3.14 9.33 -6.40
C LYS A 35 4.59 9.25 -5.93
N ALA A 36 5.02 10.14 -5.04
CA ALA A 36 6.36 10.12 -4.47
C ALA A 36 6.60 8.86 -3.64
N LEU A 37 5.63 8.44 -2.81
CA LEU A 37 5.74 7.24 -1.99
C LEU A 37 5.60 5.94 -2.80
N ALA A 38 4.81 5.96 -3.87
CA ALA A 38 4.56 4.81 -4.73
C ALA A 38 5.64 4.60 -5.82
N SER A 39 6.59 5.51 -5.94
CA SER A 39 7.70 5.43 -6.90
C SER A 39 9.05 5.41 -6.20
N VAL A 40 10.11 5.11 -6.95
CA VAL A 40 11.50 5.29 -6.51
C VAL A 40 11.96 6.74 -6.69
N GLU A 41 11.16 7.62 -7.30
CA GLU A 41 11.49 9.03 -7.52
C GLU A 41 11.22 9.86 -6.27
N ASN A 42 11.86 9.50 -5.16
CA ASN A 42 11.79 10.21 -3.89
C ASN A 42 13.18 10.30 -3.24
N LYS A 43 13.28 11.07 -2.15
CA LYS A 43 14.56 11.32 -1.45
C LYS A 43 15.28 10.04 -0.96
N ARG A 44 14.56 8.93 -0.80
CA ARG A 44 15.10 7.63 -0.38
C ARG A 44 15.44 6.69 -1.55
N ASN A 45 15.11 7.07 -2.80
CA ASN A 45 15.25 6.22 -3.99
C ASN A 45 14.61 4.83 -3.84
N GLU A 46 13.53 4.74 -3.05
CA GLU A 46 12.91 3.48 -2.65
C GLU A 46 11.40 3.66 -2.61
N GLN A 47 10.65 2.71 -3.18
CA GLN A 47 9.18 2.71 -3.10
C GLN A 47 8.74 2.38 -1.67
N MET A 48 7.97 3.28 -1.06
CA MET A 48 7.52 3.18 0.33
C MET A 48 6.16 2.46 0.46
N ILE A 49 5.29 2.58 -0.55
CA ILE A 49 3.94 2.02 -0.52
C ILE A 49 3.60 1.28 -1.82
N TYR A 50 2.69 0.32 -1.70
CA TYR A 50 1.96 -0.28 -2.81
C TYR A 50 0.59 0.39 -2.97
N VAL A 51 0.26 0.78 -4.20
CA VAL A 51 -1.08 1.24 -4.60
C VAL A 51 -1.84 0.03 -5.12
N VAL A 52 -2.84 -0.42 -4.36
CA VAL A 52 -3.67 -1.58 -4.73
C VAL A 52 -4.76 -1.10 -5.69
N ASN A 53 -4.81 -1.65 -6.90
CA ASN A 53 -5.86 -1.39 -7.89
C ASN A 53 -5.96 -2.55 -8.90
N ASP A 54 -6.96 -2.50 -9.79
CA ASP A 54 -7.25 -3.52 -10.81
C ASP A 54 -6.17 -3.65 -11.90
N LYS A 55 -5.31 -2.63 -12.06
CA LYS A 55 -4.24 -2.60 -13.05
C LYS A 55 -3.09 -3.55 -12.67
N LEU A 56 -2.95 -3.88 -11.38
CA LEU A 56 -1.96 -4.83 -10.92
C LEU A 56 -2.27 -6.25 -11.41
N THR A 57 -1.22 -7.04 -11.64
CA THR A 57 -1.36 -8.47 -11.93
C THR A 57 -1.82 -9.22 -10.69
N LYS A 58 -2.40 -10.41 -10.89
CA LYS A 58 -2.84 -11.24 -9.74
C LYS A 58 -1.67 -11.59 -8.82
N LYS A 59 -0.49 -11.86 -9.40
CA LYS A 59 0.74 -12.16 -8.65
C LYS A 59 1.16 -10.99 -7.75
N GLU A 60 1.15 -9.77 -8.29
CA GLU A 60 1.46 -8.56 -7.51
C GLU A 60 0.46 -8.37 -6.36
N LEU A 61 -0.84 -8.56 -6.62
CA LEU A 61 -1.86 -8.45 -5.59
C LEU A 61 -1.66 -9.47 -4.46
N VAL A 62 -1.31 -10.71 -4.79
CA VAL A 62 -1.01 -11.78 -3.81
C VAL A 62 0.25 -11.47 -2.99
N GLU A 63 1.30 -10.92 -3.61
CA GLU A 63 2.50 -10.48 -2.91
C GLU A 63 2.19 -9.35 -1.93
N ILE A 64 1.43 -8.33 -2.37
CA ILE A 64 1.04 -7.20 -1.52
C ILE A 64 0.14 -7.68 -0.38
N ALA A 65 -0.75 -8.64 -0.64
CA ALA A 65 -1.64 -9.21 0.37
C ALA A 65 -0.84 -9.96 1.44
N SER A 66 0.19 -10.70 1.02
CA SER A 66 1.14 -11.35 1.93
C SER A 66 1.88 -10.32 2.81
N VAL A 67 2.26 -9.18 2.24
CA VAL A 67 2.85 -8.06 3.01
C VAL A 67 1.85 -7.47 4.01
N ALA A 68 0.58 -7.37 3.65
CA ALA A 68 -0.50 -6.90 4.51
C ALA A 68 -0.98 -7.95 5.55
N GLY A 69 -0.43 -9.17 5.53
CA GLY A 69 -0.86 -10.27 6.41
C GLY A 69 -2.22 -10.88 6.04
N LEU A 70 -2.71 -10.62 4.82
CA LEU A 70 -3.93 -11.19 4.29
C LEU A 70 -3.68 -12.60 3.74
N GLN A 71 -4.56 -13.55 4.09
CA GLN A 71 -4.55 -14.89 3.51
C GLN A 71 -5.37 -14.88 2.21
N VAL A 72 -4.69 -14.70 1.08
CA VAL A 72 -5.28 -14.80 -0.25
C VAL A 72 -4.60 -15.88 -1.08
N ASP A 73 -5.34 -16.48 -2.01
CA ASP A 73 -4.86 -17.56 -2.89
C ASP A 73 -4.99 -17.14 -4.37
N GLU A 74 -4.05 -17.56 -5.22
CA GLU A 74 -4.06 -17.28 -6.67
C GLU A 74 -5.31 -17.81 -7.40
N LYS A 75 -6.06 -18.75 -6.79
CA LYS A 75 -7.35 -19.24 -7.28
C LYS A 75 -8.45 -18.18 -7.19
N GLN A 76 -8.37 -17.25 -6.24
CA GLN A 76 -9.34 -16.15 -6.12
C GLN A 76 -9.24 -15.22 -7.33
N THR A 77 -10.36 -14.62 -7.71
CA THR A 77 -10.41 -13.57 -8.73
C THR A 77 -9.67 -12.33 -8.26
N LYS A 78 -9.22 -11.48 -9.20
CA LYS A 78 -8.58 -10.19 -8.83
C LYS A 78 -9.51 -9.35 -7.96
N ALA A 79 -10.80 -9.33 -8.26
CA ALA A 79 -11.80 -8.59 -7.50
C ALA A 79 -11.91 -9.09 -6.06
N GLU A 80 -11.96 -10.41 -5.84
CA GLU A 80 -11.97 -10.97 -4.48
C GLU A 80 -10.72 -10.60 -3.67
N ILE A 81 -9.55 -10.59 -4.31
CA ILE A 81 -8.30 -10.18 -3.65
C ILE A 81 -8.32 -8.69 -3.32
N ILE A 82 -8.82 -7.83 -4.23
CA ILE A 82 -8.95 -6.39 -3.99
C ILE A 82 -9.92 -6.10 -2.83
N ASN A 83 -11.07 -6.78 -2.80
CA ASN A 83 -12.05 -6.63 -1.72
C ASN A 83 -11.47 -7.01 -0.34
N ALA A 84 -10.50 -7.93 -0.29
CA ALA A 84 -9.81 -8.27 0.96
C ALA A 84 -8.98 -7.10 1.51
N PHE A 85 -8.44 -6.24 0.63
CA PHE A 85 -7.75 -5.01 1.06
C PHE A 85 -8.72 -3.92 1.52
N GLU A 86 -9.88 -3.78 0.88
CA GLU A 86 -10.92 -2.82 1.30
C GLU A 86 -11.46 -3.12 2.71
N SER A 87 -11.38 -4.38 3.14
CA SER A 87 -11.79 -4.81 4.48
C SER A 87 -10.80 -4.40 5.59
N LEU A 88 -9.65 -3.81 5.24
CA LEU A 88 -8.64 -3.34 6.21
C LEU A 88 -8.84 -1.88 6.66
N GLU A 89 -9.75 -1.13 6.03
CA GLU A 89 -9.99 0.31 6.27
C GLU A 89 -10.88 0.64 7.49
#